data_AF-A0A1U9LCH4-F1
#
_entry.id   AF-A0A1U9LCH4-F1
#
_cell.length_a   1.000
_cell.length_b   1.000
_cell.length_c   1.000
_cell.angle_alpha   90.00
_cell.angle_beta   90.00
_cell.angle_gamma   90.00
#
_symmetry.space_group_name_H-M   'P 1'
#
loop_
_entity.id
_entity.type
_entity.pdbx_description
1 polymer ?
#
loop_
_entity_poly.entity_id
_entity_poly.type
_entity_poly.pdbx_seq_one_letter_code
_entity_poly.pdbx_strand_id
1 'polypeptide(L)'
;MSAVMKLPHVRYIAAATLMLAGTALAPRSVAHATPLQDKQGTWTLQGENDAVSTLKGTSDQYYTSGLRLNWTSGTDTLPTPIAAINKAIWGNGVQRISMGLQQMIFTPRDTQSSSPWGAGQQQSSLLRDRPYSSLLLGTINLINDTDTTRSVFGIQAGVMGPAGLGRQLQNGFHGAIGDTKNQGWQHQLQNQPIFQVQGGRTWRLPIVDLGPIQFDTLPSAAAAIGDYQIYGKISDMIRFGQGLDSDFGTPTIQAAGTDGTDAYKATRPVAWYFFGGVTGEAVAYDASLEGNTMRSNSLHVNKKWDVGEIHAGLAVMFYGLRVSYSQVWQTQQFDGAKSGLFNYGSLMVSAKF
;
A
#
# COMPACT_ATOMS: atom_id res chain seq x y z
N MET A 1 38.59 -27.37 -55.10
CA MET A 1 38.88 -26.08 -54.44
C MET A 1 37.56 -25.37 -54.21
N SER A 2 37.37 -24.84 -53.01
CA SER A 2 36.27 -23.93 -52.58
C SER A 2 34.86 -24.52 -52.50
N ALA A 3 34.03 -24.24 -51.49
CA ALA A 3 34.22 -23.56 -50.21
C ALA A 3 33.07 -24.00 -49.28
N VAL A 4 33.39 -24.31 -48.03
CA VAL A 4 32.43 -24.60 -46.96
C VAL A 4 31.83 -23.27 -46.47
N MET A 5 30.54 -23.07 -46.69
CA MET A 5 29.82 -21.90 -46.19
C MET A 5 29.30 -22.19 -44.78
N LYS A 6 29.95 -21.61 -43.76
CA LYS A 6 29.45 -21.57 -42.38
C LYS A 6 28.40 -20.47 -42.27
N LEU A 7 27.19 -20.81 -41.82
CA LEU A 7 26.21 -19.81 -41.38
C LEU A 7 26.57 -19.28 -39.99
N PRO A 8 26.48 -17.96 -39.73
CA PRO A 8 26.62 -17.41 -38.39
C PRO A 8 25.30 -17.48 -37.61
N HIS A 9 25.41 -17.84 -36.33
CA HIS A 9 24.33 -17.75 -35.35
C HIS A 9 23.97 -16.29 -35.07
N VAL A 10 22.73 -15.90 -35.40
CA VAL A 10 22.16 -14.61 -35.02
C VAL A 10 21.64 -14.71 -33.59
N ARG A 11 22.30 -14.01 -32.65
CA ARG A 11 21.80 -13.77 -31.29
C ARG A 11 20.86 -12.57 -31.33
N TYR A 12 19.58 -12.79 -31.04
CA TYR A 12 18.62 -11.71 -30.82
C TYR A 12 18.84 -11.13 -29.42
N ILE A 13 19.50 -9.97 -29.34
CA ILE A 13 19.42 -9.08 -28.17
C ILE A 13 18.41 -8.00 -28.56
N ALA A 14 17.16 -8.16 -28.10
CA ALA A 14 16.16 -7.12 -28.20
C ALA A 14 16.38 -6.12 -27.06
N ALA A 15 17.18 -5.08 -27.31
CA ALA A 15 17.23 -3.91 -26.45
C ALA A 15 16.06 -2.98 -26.86
N ALA A 16 14.96 -3.02 -26.11
CA ALA A 16 13.88 -2.07 -26.26
C ALA A 16 14.31 -0.73 -25.66
N THR A 17 14.67 0.22 -26.51
CA THR A 17 14.93 1.61 -26.12
C THR A 17 13.59 2.33 -25.96
N LEU A 18 13.13 2.52 -24.72
CA LEU A 18 12.05 3.47 -24.43
C LEU A 18 12.61 4.89 -24.63
N MET A 19 12.28 5.53 -25.75
CA MET A 19 12.40 6.98 -25.87
C MET A 19 11.26 7.62 -25.06
N LEU A 20 11.57 8.12 -23.86
CA LEU A 20 10.72 9.10 -23.19
C LEU A 20 10.74 10.38 -24.03
N ALA A 21 9.64 10.68 -24.71
CA ALA A 21 9.38 12.01 -25.24
C ALA A 21 9.13 12.97 -24.07
N GLY A 22 10.19 13.59 -23.58
CA GLY A 22 10.10 14.68 -22.60
C GLY A 22 9.54 15.93 -23.26
N THR A 23 8.21 16.12 -23.20
CA THR A 23 7.63 17.45 -23.41
C THR A 23 8.01 18.33 -22.22
N ALA A 24 8.94 19.25 -22.45
CA ALA A 24 9.26 20.32 -21.52
C ALA A 24 8.04 21.24 -21.34
N LEU A 25 7.21 20.93 -20.35
CA LEU A 25 6.21 21.87 -19.84
C LEU A 25 6.96 22.94 -19.03
N ALA A 26 7.10 24.13 -19.60
CA ALA A 26 7.58 25.29 -18.87
C ALA A 26 6.65 25.52 -17.66
N PRO A 27 7.19 25.71 -16.44
CA PRO A 27 6.36 25.96 -15.27
C PRO A 27 5.69 27.33 -15.41
N ARG A 28 4.39 27.35 -15.65
CA ARG A 28 3.59 28.56 -15.39
C ARG A 28 3.62 28.77 -13.88
N SER A 29 4.08 29.94 -13.44
CA SER A 29 3.95 30.37 -12.06
C SER A 29 2.46 30.61 -11.79
N VAL A 30 1.81 29.58 -11.25
CA VAL A 30 0.46 29.69 -10.71
C VAL A 30 0.63 30.28 -9.32
N ALA A 31 -0.05 31.39 -9.03
CA ALA A 31 -0.11 31.91 -7.68
C ALA A 31 -0.60 30.79 -6.74
N HIS A 32 0.28 30.33 -5.84
CA HIS A 32 -0.06 29.29 -4.88
C HIS A 32 -0.93 29.92 -3.80
N ALA A 33 -2.25 29.80 -3.94
CA ALA A 33 -3.13 30.03 -2.81
C ALA A 33 -2.79 29.01 -1.71
N THR A 34 -2.82 29.47 -0.45
CA THR A 34 -2.70 28.53 0.67
C THR A 34 -3.93 27.62 0.66
N PRO A 35 -3.76 26.30 0.70
CA PRO A 35 -4.89 25.38 0.73
C PRO A 35 -5.89 25.71 1.83
N LEU A 36 -7.16 25.41 1.56
CA LEU A 36 -8.23 25.53 2.55
C LEU A 36 -7.83 24.81 3.86
N GLN A 37 -7.83 25.58 4.94
CA GLN A 37 -7.55 25.09 6.29
C GLN A 37 -8.70 24.21 6.76
N ASP A 38 -8.36 23.17 7.53
CA ASP A 38 -9.29 22.23 8.12
C ASP A 38 -8.86 21.96 9.56
N LYS A 39 -9.52 22.62 10.49
CA LYS A 39 -9.13 22.61 11.91
C LYS A 39 -9.56 21.35 12.66
N GLN A 40 -10.35 20.47 12.04
CA GLN A 40 -10.91 19.29 12.69
C GLN A 40 -9.92 18.12 12.70
N GLY A 41 -9.92 17.38 13.80
CA GLY A 41 -9.24 16.10 13.87
C GLY A 41 -10.02 15.04 13.09
N THR A 42 -9.37 13.94 12.74
CA THR A 42 -10.00 12.81 12.04
C THR A 42 -9.61 11.51 12.70
N TRP A 43 -10.59 10.67 13.01
CA TRP A 43 -10.38 9.25 13.34
C TRP A 43 -10.72 8.39 12.15
N THR A 44 -9.91 7.37 11.89
CA THR A 44 -10.12 6.42 10.79
C THR A 44 -10.02 4.99 11.28
N LEU A 45 -10.99 4.18 10.86
CA LEU A 45 -10.93 2.73 10.94
C LEU A 45 -10.91 2.17 9.51
N GLN A 46 -9.98 1.26 9.24
CA GLN A 46 -9.87 0.57 7.97
C GLN A 46 -9.67 -0.92 8.16
N GLY A 47 -10.39 -1.72 7.39
CA GLY A 47 -10.26 -3.17 7.33
C GLY A 47 -10.04 -3.64 5.90
N GLU A 48 -9.08 -4.55 5.73
CA GLU A 48 -8.78 -5.22 4.46
C GLU A 48 -8.90 -6.72 4.62
N ASN A 49 -9.50 -7.40 3.65
CA ASN A 49 -9.70 -8.84 3.72
C ASN A 49 -9.81 -9.48 2.32
N ASP A 50 -9.15 -10.62 2.13
CA ASP A 50 -9.13 -11.37 0.88
C ASP A 50 -10.34 -12.28 0.66
N ALA A 51 -11.16 -12.52 1.70
CA ALA A 51 -12.47 -13.14 1.60
C ALA A 51 -13.45 -12.27 0.78
N VAL A 52 -13.20 -10.96 0.69
CA VAL A 52 -13.86 -10.07 -0.29
C VAL A 52 -13.18 -10.26 -1.65
N SER A 53 -13.32 -11.48 -2.17
CA SER A 53 -12.67 -11.93 -3.39
C SER A 53 -13.59 -11.80 -4.61
N THR A 54 -13.07 -11.20 -5.67
CA THR A 54 -13.73 -11.15 -6.99
C THR A 54 -13.27 -12.27 -7.92
N LEU A 55 -12.24 -13.01 -7.52
CA LEU A 55 -11.69 -14.17 -8.23
C LEU A 55 -11.94 -15.44 -7.41
N LYS A 56 -12.14 -16.57 -8.10
CA LYS A 56 -12.39 -17.85 -7.41
C LYS A 56 -11.09 -18.42 -6.85
N GLY A 57 -11.12 -18.86 -5.58
CA GLY A 57 -10.01 -19.59 -4.96
C GLY A 57 -8.82 -18.71 -4.57
N THR A 58 -9.11 -17.46 -4.19
CA THR A 58 -8.12 -16.46 -3.76
C THR A 58 -8.36 -15.92 -2.34
N SER A 59 -9.21 -16.57 -1.55
CA SER A 59 -9.44 -16.27 -0.13
C SER A 59 -8.47 -17.05 0.77
N ASP A 60 -8.23 -16.51 1.97
CA ASP A 60 -7.41 -17.06 3.04
C ASP A 60 -5.97 -17.37 2.68
N GLN A 61 -5.39 -16.59 1.77
CA GLN A 61 -4.04 -16.79 1.26
C GLN A 61 -3.31 -15.46 1.02
N TYR A 62 -1.99 -15.49 1.12
CA TYR A 62 -1.12 -14.35 0.84
C TYR A 62 -1.37 -13.20 1.80
N TYR A 63 -1.95 -12.07 1.40
CA TYR A 63 -2.31 -10.99 2.32
C TYR A 63 -3.78 -11.13 2.73
N THR A 64 -4.03 -11.87 3.81
CA THR A 64 -5.39 -12.27 4.15
C THR A 64 -6.15 -11.23 4.96
N SER A 65 -5.45 -10.43 5.77
CA SER A 65 -6.13 -9.41 6.57
C SER A 65 -5.23 -8.22 6.93
N GLY A 66 -5.84 -7.04 6.88
CA GLY A 66 -5.32 -5.83 7.48
C GLY A 66 -6.35 -5.14 8.37
N LEU A 67 -5.90 -4.56 9.47
CA LEU A 67 -6.72 -3.68 10.31
C LEU A 67 -5.91 -2.46 10.71
N ARG A 68 -6.47 -1.26 10.55
CA ARG A 68 -5.83 0.00 10.93
C ARG A 68 -6.79 0.89 11.71
N LEU A 69 -6.30 1.43 12.83
CA LEU A 69 -6.87 2.57 13.53
C LEU A 69 -5.90 3.74 13.41
N ASN A 70 -6.36 4.90 12.96
CA ASN A 70 -5.50 6.06 12.78
C ASN A 70 -6.19 7.35 13.23
N TRP A 71 -5.39 8.27 13.77
CA TRP A 71 -5.76 9.63 14.09
C TRP A 71 -4.99 10.58 13.19
N THR A 72 -5.63 11.62 12.68
CA THR A 72 -4.99 12.71 11.93
C THR A 72 -5.38 14.06 12.52
N SER A 73 -4.41 14.94 12.69
CA SER A 73 -4.62 16.28 13.23
C SER A 73 -5.37 17.20 12.27
N GLY A 74 -5.91 18.30 12.80
CA GLY A 74 -6.24 19.47 12.01
C GLY A 74 -5.00 20.10 11.37
N THR A 75 -5.22 21.06 10.48
CA THR A 75 -4.18 21.77 9.75
C THR A 75 -3.36 22.69 10.64
N ASP A 76 -2.05 22.69 10.42
CA ASP A 76 -1.07 23.57 11.04
C ASP A 76 -1.08 23.55 12.59
N THR A 77 -1.40 22.38 13.17
CA THR A 77 -1.38 22.14 14.62
C THR A 77 -0.08 21.49 15.12
N LEU A 78 0.91 21.30 14.25
CA LEU A 78 2.17 20.63 14.61
C LEU A 78 3.00 21.54 15.54
N PRO A 79 3.65 20.99 16.58
CA PRO A 79 4.65 21.72 17.34
C PRO A 79 5.77 22.27 16.45
N THR A 80 6.27 23.47 16.76
CA THR A 80 7.24 24.20 15.92
C THR A 80 8.43 23.36 15.43
N PRO A 81 9.10 22.53 16.26
CA PRO A 81 10.21 21.72 15.77
C PRO A 81 9.79 20.71 14.70
N ILE A 82 8.63 20.07 14.87
CA ILE A 82 8.09 19.08 13.92
C ILE A 82 7.64 19.79 12.63
N ALA A 83 6.99 20.95 12.76
CA ALA A 83 6.57 21.75 11.63
C ALA A 83 7.76 22.23 10.78
N ALA A 84 8.88 22.57 11.42
CA ALA A 84 10.12 22.96 10.75
C ALA A 84 10.75 21.78 10.00
N ILE A 85 10.77 20.58 10.58
CA ILE A 85 11.25 19.36 9.91
C ILE A 85 10.41 19.06 8.66
N ASN A 86 9.08 19.02 8.80
CA ASN A 86 8.19 18.74 7.68
C ASN A 86 8.35 19.77 6.54
N LYS A 87 8.47 21.05 6.89
CA LYS A 87 8.76 22.13 5.93
C LYS A 87 10.13 21.96 5.27
N ALA A 88 11.16 21.53 6.00
CA ALA A 88 12.48 21.29 5.44
C ALA A 88 12.49 20.12 4.44
N ILE A 89 11.68 19.08 4.69
CA ILE A 89 11.58 17.91 3.80
C ILE A 89 10.77 18.25 2.54
N TRP A 90 9.59 18.87 2.69
CA TRP A 90 8.62 19.00 1.60
C TRP A 90 8.39 20.41 1.05
N GLY A 91 8.87 21.44 1.76
CA GLY A 91 8.68 22.84 1.41
C GLY A 91 7.44 23.47 2.06
N ASN A 92 6.98 24.57 1.48
CA ASN A 92 5.80 25.28 1.95
C ASN A 92 4.52 24.47 1.65
N GLY A 93 3.61 24.45 2.61
CA GLY A 93 2.34 23.75 2.50
C GLY A 93 1.64 23.71 3.85
N VAL A 94 0.38 23.31 3.82
CA VAL A 94 -0.44 23.10 5.01
C VAL A 94 -0.08 21.75 5.61
N GLN A 95 0.16 21.71 6.92
CA GLN A 95 0.76 20.56 7.56
C GLN A 95 -0.23 19.80 8.45
N ARG A 96 -0.12 18.46 8.46
CA ARG A 96 -0.83 17.60 9.43
C ARG A 96 0.12 16.53 9.95
N ILE A 97 -0.19 16.02 11.14
CA ILE A 97 0.44 14.82 11.69
C ILE A 97 -0.61 13.74 11.80
N SER A 98 -0.26 12.51 11.41
CA SER A 98 -1.08 11.32 11.66
C SER A 98 -0.35 10.35 12.55
N MET A 99 -1.10 9.63 13.37
CA MET A 99 -0.59 8.57 14.25
C MET A 99 -1.56 7.39 14.19
N GLY A 100 -1.05 6.19 13.96
CA GLY A 100 -1.90 5.02 13.81
C GLY A 100 -1.27 3.74 14.32
N LEU A 101 -2.11 2.73 14.49
CA LEU A 101 -1.74 1.36 14.79
C LEU A 101 -2.35 0.46 13.71
N GLN A 102 -1.55 -0.41 13.12
CA GLN A 102 -2.00 -1.35 12.10
C GLN A 102 -1.48 -2.76 12.34
N GLN A 103 -2.32 -3.75 12.02
CA GLN A 103 -1.93 -5.15 11.95
C GLN A 103 -2.09 -5.65 10.52
N MET A 104 -1.11 -6.42 10.03
CA MET A 104 -1.14 -7.09 8.74
C MET A 104 -0.87 -8.57 8.95
N ILE A 105 -1.68 -9.44 8.34
CA ILE A 105 -1.64 -10.89 8.49
C ILE A 105 -1.40 -11.50 7.13
N PHE A 106 -0.44 -12.42 7.06
CA PHE A 106 -0.11 -13.14 5.85
C PHE A 106 -0.06 -14.64 6.07
N THR A 107 -0.56 -15.40 5.09
CA THR A 107 -0.69 -16.87 5.16
C THR A 107 -0.20 -17.53 3.87
N PRO A 108 0.34 -18.76 3.93
CA PRO A 108 0.43 -19.61 2.75
C PRO A 108 -0.97 -19.95 2.25
N ARG A 109 -1.06 -20.47 1.03
CA ARG A 109 -2.31 -20.93 0.44
C ARG A 109 -2.88 -22.16 1.13
N ASP A 110 -2.03 -23.12 1.50
CA ASP A 110 -2.47 -24.30 2.25
C ASP A 110 -2.46 -24.00 3.75
N THR A 111 -3.60 -23.52 4.24
CA THR A 111 -3.74 -23.15 5.65
C THR A 111 -3.96 -24.32 6.59
N GLN A 112 -4.33 -25.48 6.04
CA GLN A 112 -4.65 -26.69 6.79
C GLN A 112 -3.44 -27.59 6.99
N SER A 113 -2.36 -27.39 6.23
CA SER A 113 -1.07 -27.99 6.55
C SER A 113 -0.51 -27.43 7.86
N SER A 114 -0.25 -28.33 8.81
CA SER A 114 0.44 -28.01 10.06
C SER A 114 1.96 -27.88 9.88
N SER A 115 2.48 -28.24 8.70
CA SER A 115 3.90 -28.16 8.33
C SER A 115 4.09 -27.20 7.15
N PRO A 116 5.05 -26.27 7.19
CA PRO A 116 5.37 -25.44 6.02
C PRO A 116 6.05 -26.24 4.91
N TRP A 117 6.60 -27.42 5.24
CA TRP A 117 7.18 -28.36 4.28
C TRP A 117 6.12 -29.34 3.83
N GLY A 118 5.90 -29.45 2.51
CA GLY A 118 4.98 -30.43 1.95
C GLY A 118 5.38 -31.87 2.32
N ALA A 119 4.43 -32.81 2.26
CA ALA A 119 4.67 -34.21 2.63
C ALA A 119 5.90 -34.81 1.91
N GLY A 120 6.82 -35.40 2.69
CA GLY A 120 8.05 -36.02 2.19
C GLY A 120 9.12 -35.04 1.67
N GLN A 121 8.93 -33.72 1.84
CA GLN A 121 9.95 -32.73 1.49
C GLN A 121 11.02 -32.61 2.58
N GLN A 122 12.24 -32.30 2.17
CA GLN A 122 13.32 -31.94 3.10
C GLN A 122 12.95 -30.66 3.85
N GLN A 123 13.16 -30.68 5.17
CA GLN A 123 12.98 -29.50 6.01
C GLN A 123 14.11 -28.51 5.73
N SER A 124 13.83 -27.53 4.87
CA SER A 124 14.74 -26.46 4.48
C SER A 124 14.13 -25.10 4.83
N SER A 125 14.94 -24.08 5.04
CA SER A 125 14.43 -22.71 5.24
C SER A 125 13.73 -22.16 4.00
N LEU A 126 14.09 -22.64 2.80
CA LEU A 126 13.43 -22.27 1.54
C LEU A 126 12.11 -23.05 1.38
N LEU A 127 11.02 -22.30 1.25
CA LEU A 127 9.67 -22.81 1.07
C LEU A 127 9.20 -22.67 -0.39
N ARG A 128 8.13 -23.40 -0.74
CA ARG A 128 7.44 -23.28 -2.04
C ARG A 128 6.29 -22.28 -2.01
N ASP A 129 5.93 -21.82 -0.82
CA ASP A 129 4.89 -20.86 -0.55
C ASP A 129 5.38 -19.93 0.56
N ARG A 130 4.73 -18.79 0.76
CA ARG A 130 5.15 -17.83 1.77
C ARG A 130 5.00 -18.40 3.18
N PRO A 131 5.88 -18.04 4.13
CA PRO A 131 5.67 -18.36 5.53
C PRO A 131 4.45 -17.60 6.08
N TYR A 132 3.84 -18.15 7.13
CA TYR A 132 2.94 -17.36 7.96
C TYR A 132 3.70 -16.19 8.57
N SER A 133 3.11 -15.01 8.57
CA SER A 133 3.67 -13.85 9.25
C SER A 133 2.58 -12.88 9.67
N SER A 134 2.86 -12.12 10.73
CA SER A 134 2.00 -11.03 11.18
C SER A 134 2.88 -9.85 11.56
N LEU A 135 2.47 -8.65 11.19
CA LEU A 135 3.08 -7.41 11.62
C LEU A 135 2.10 -6.63 12.49
N LEU A 136 2.59 -6.03 13.56
CA LEU A 136 1.88 -5.04 14.36
C LEU A 136 2.76 -3.78 14.43
N LEU A 137 2.33 -2.72 13.77
CA LEU A 137 3.13 -1.52 13.53
C LEU A 137 2.39 -0.28 14.01
N GLY A 138 3.08 0.55 14.80
CA GLY A 138 2.72 1.95 15.00
C GLY A 138 3.26 2.80 13.85
N THR A 139 2.51 3.81 13.44
CA THR A 139 2.86 4.71 12.34
C THR A 139 2.76 6.16 12.78
N ILE A 140 3.71 6.98 12.31
CA ILE A 140 3.65 8.44 12.42
C ILE A 140 3.91 9.00 11.03
N ASN A 141 2.99 9.84 10.53
CA ASN A 141 3.16 10.50 9.24
C ASN A 141 3.11 12.02 9.39
N LEU A 142 4.04 12.70 8.73
CA LEU A 142 4.01 14.14 8.49
C LEU A 142 3.46 14.36 7.09
N ILE A 143 2.31 15.04 7.01
CA ILE A 143 1.61 15.34 5.76
C ILE A 143 1.84 16.81 5.43
N ASN A 144 2.12 17.11 4.17
CA ASN A 144 2.28 18.46 3.64
C ASN A 144 1.48 18.61 2.36
N ASP A 145 0.48 19.49 2.40
CA ASP A 145 -0.46 19.73 1.32
C ASP A 145 -0.23 21.09 0.65
N THR A 146 -0.31 21.08 -0.68
CA THR A 146 -0.65 22.25 -1.50
C THR A 146 -1.99 21.98 -2.18
N ASP A 147 -2.48 22.93 -2.99
CA ASP A 147 -3.71 22.70 -3.76
C ASP A 147 -3.53 21.60 -4.83
N THR A 148 -2.30 21.33 -5.24
CA THR A 148 -1.97 20.41 -6.33
C THR A 148 -1.11 19.23 -5.89
N THR A 149 -0.68 19.15 -4.63
CA THR A 149 0.16 18.04 -4.16
C THR A 149 -0.14 17.65 -2.73
N ARG A 150 -0.02 16.35 -2.44
CA ARG A 150 0.11 15.83 -1.09
C ARG A 150 1.44 15.11 -0.96
N SER A 151 2.22 15.47 0.05
CA SER A 151 3.49 14.82 0.37
C SER A 151 3.41 14.19 1.75
N VAL A 152 4.02 13.02 1.91
CA VAL A 152 4.00 12.26 3.15
C VAL A 152 5.42 11.81 3.48
N PHE A 153 5.87 12.10 4.70
CA PHE A 153 7.04 11.46 5.30
C PHE A 153 6.56 10.62 6.48
N GLY A 154 6.87 9.32 6.47
CA GLY A 154 6.36 8.37 7.44
C GLY A 154 7.47 7.59 8.15
N ILE A 155 7.23 7.29 9.42
CA ILE A 155 8.00 6.34 10.21
C ILE A 155 7.05 5.26 10.69
N GLN A 156 7.46 4.01 10.56
CA GLN A 156 6.78 2.86 11.17
C GLN A 156 7.72 2.15 12.13
N ALA A 157 7.19 1.72 13.27
CA ALA A 157 7.92 0.91 14.22
C ALA A 157 7.00 -0.12 14.87
N GLY A 158 7.53 -1.31 15.16
CA GLY A 158 6.75 -2.37 15.79
C GLY A 158 7.42 -3.72 15.73
N VAL A 159 6.66 -4.77 15.45
CA VAL A 159 7.16 -6.15 15.47
C VAL A 159 6.52 -6.99 14.38
N MET A 160 7.34 -7.86 13.78
CA MET A 160 6.90 -8.96 12.93
C MET A 160 7.06 -10.27 13.70
N GLY A 161 6.11 -11.21 13.59
CA GLY A 161 6.16 -12.55 14.18
C GLY A 161 5.03 -12.83 15.17
N PRO A 162 5.16 -13.79 16.11
CA PRO A 162 4.11 -14.13 17.08
C PRO A 162 3.60 -12.95 17.92
N ALA A 163 4.46 -11.98 18.24
CA ALA A 163 4.09 -10.75 18.96
C ALA A 163 3.24 -9.80 18.10
N GLY A 164 3.17 -10.03 16.79
CA GLY A 164 2.23 -9.39 15.87
C GLY A 164 0.79 -9.88 16.03
N LEU A 165 0.54 -10.95 16.81
CA LEU A 165 -0.80 -11.48 17.17
C LEU A 165 -1.69 -12.01 16.03
N GLY A 166 -1.11 -12.33 14.87
CA GLY A 166 -1.87 -12.83 13.71
C GLY A 166 -2.64 -14.13 13.99
N ARG A 167 -2.01 -15.11 14.65
CA ARG A 167 -2.68 -16.38 15.04
C ARG A 167 -3.91 -16.12 15.89
N GLN A 168 -3.79 -15.24 16.88
CA GLN A 168 -4.81 -14.94 17.87
C GLN A 168 -5.99 -14.25 17.21
N LEU A 169 -5.73 -13.22 16.39
CA LEU A 169 -6.80 -12.52 15.70
C LEU A 169 -7.48 -13.43 14.67
N GLN A 170 -6.70 -14.08 13.78
CA GLN A 170 -7.27 -14.89 12.70
C GLN A 170 -8.04 -16.10 13.24
N ASN A 171 -7.41 -16.95 14.06
CA ASN A 171 -8.11 -18.14 14.57
C ASN A 171 -9.17 -17.79 15.62
N GLY A 172 -9.08 -16.60 16.26
CA GLY A 172 -10.12 -16.06 17.13
C GLY A 172 -11.36 -15.65 16.33
N PHE A 173 -11.16 -14.90 15.24
CA PHE A 173 -12.22 -14.51 14.32
C PHE A 173 -12.88 -15.73 13.65
N HIS A 174 -12.08 -16.67 13.11
CA HIS A 174 -12.58 -17.92 12.54
C HIS A 174 -13.44 -18.67 13.57
N GLY A 175 -12.97 -18.76 14.81
CA GLY A 175 -13.75 -19.35 15.90
C GLY A 175 -15.07 -18.62 16.19
N ALA A 176 -15.10 -17.29 16.08
CA ALA A 176 -16.30 -16.48 16.32
C ALA A 176 -17.35 -16.62 15.21
N ILE A 177 -16.93 -16.81 13.96
CA ILE A 177 -17.83 -16.96 12.80
C ILE A 177 -18.11 -18.43 12.42
N GLY A 178 -17.50 -19.38 13.12
CA GLY A 178 -17.67 -20.82 12.86
C GLY A 178 -16.82 -21.37 11.71
N ASP A 179 -15.75 -20.69 11.34
CA ASP A 179 -14.80 -21.11 10.30
C ASP A 179 -13.64 -21.95 10.84
N THR A 180 -12.94 -22.64 9.95
CA THR A 180 -11.85 -23.57 10.26
C THR A 180 -10.59 -22.79 10.65
N LYS A 181 -9.95 -23.20 11.76
CA LYS A 181 -8.69 -22.59 12.22
C LYS A 181 -7.52 -22.97 11.31
N ASN A 182 -6.60 -22.02 11.12
CA ASN A 182 -5.35 -22.25 10.40
C ASN A 182 -4.34 -22.98 11.29
N GLN A 183 -3.72 -24.03 10.73
CA GLN A 183 -2.94 -25.02 11.49
C GLN A 183 -1.43 -24.74 11.52
N GLY A 184 -0.92 -23.94 10.57
CA GLY A 184 0.52 -23.72 10.39
C GLY A 184 1.13 -22.61 11.26
N TRP A 185 0.34 -21.86 12.03
CA TRP A 185 0.79 -20.67 12.79
C TRP A 185 1.95 -20.90 13.78
N GLN A 186 2.17 -22.14 14.21
CA GLN A 186 3.31 -22.51 15.06
C GLN A 186 4.67 -22.43 14.34
N HIS A 187 4.67 -22.41 13.00
CA HIS A 187 5.86 -22.29 12.16
C HIS A 187 6.01 -20.91 11.50
N GLN A 188 5.27 -19.90 11.97
CA GLN A 188 5.37 -18.54 11.42
C GLN A 188 6.79 -17.95 11.57
N LEU A 189 7.07 -16.88 10.81
CA LEU A 189 8.27 -16.06 11.00
C LEU A 189 8.40 -15.62 12.46
N GLN A 190 9.62 -15.61 12.97
CA GLN A 190 9.88 -15.36 14.39
C GLN A 190 9.83 -13.87 14.71
N ASN A 191 9.78 -13.53 16.00
CA ASN A 191 9.78 -12.14 16.45
C ASN A 191 11.02 -11.38 15.96
N GLN A 192 10.79 -10.24 15.32
CA GLN A 192 11.80 -9.26 14.92
C GLN A 192 11.23 -7.84 15.09
N PRO A 193 11.94 -6.94 15.77
CA PRO A 193 11.62 -5.52 15.75
C PRO A 193 11.64 -4.98 14.32
N ILE A 194 10.66 -4.15 13.99
CA ILE A 194 10.56 -3.49 12.69
C ILE A 194 10.77 -2.00 12.90
N PHE A 195 11.60 -1.42 12.05
CA PHE A 195 11.69 0.02 11.84
C PHE A 195 11.70 0.30 10.34
N GLN A 196 10.90 1.27 9.90
CA GLN A 196 10.82 1.65 8.49
C GLN A 196 10.64 3.15 8.35
N VAL A 197 11.33 3.73 7.38
CA VAL A 197 11.13 5.10 6.91
C VAL A 197 10.58 5.05 5.51
N GLN A 198 9.61 5.91 5.22
CA GLN A 198 8.98 5.99 3.92
C GLN A 198 8.65 7.42 3.55
N GLY A 199 8.58 7.68 2.25
CA GLY A 199 8.22 8.98 1.72
C GLY A 199 7.48 8.84 0.41
N GLY A 200 6.53 9.73 0.16
CA GLY A 200 5.80 9.73 -1.10
C GLY A 200 5.16 11.07 -1.41
N ARG A 201 4.84 11.26 -2.68
CA ARG A 201 4.16 12.46 -3.18
C ARG A 201 3.14 12.07 -4.24
N THR A 202 1.95 12.63 -4.10
CA THR A 202 0.85 12.54 -5.06
C THR A 202 0.61 13.93 -5.64
N TRP A 203 0.50 14.00 -6.97
CA TRP A 203 0.18 15.22 -7.71
C TRP A 203 -1.27 15.17 -8.16
N ARG A 204 -2.03 16.25 -7.99
CA ARG A 204 -3.37 16.40 -8.55
C ARG A 204 -3.27 17.12 -9.88
N LEU A 205 -3.72 16.47 -10.94
CA LEU A 205 -3.79 17.03 -12.29
C LEU A 205 -5.26 17.05 -12.75
N PRO A 206 -5.95 18.20 -12.63
CA PRO A 206 -7.30 18.35 -13.17
C PRO A 206 -7.29 18.14 -14.69
N ILE A 207 -8.19 17.31 -15.21
CA ILE A 207 -8.30 17.02 -16.65
C ILE A 207 -9.49 17.79 -17.24
N VAL A 208 -10.66 17.67 -16.62
CA VAL A 208 -11.89 18.39 -17.03
C VAL A 208 -12.68 18.81 -15.80
N ASP A 209 -13.20 20.04 -15.84
CA ASP A 209 -14.24 20.53 -14.93
C ASP A 209 -15.47 20.94 -15.74
N LEU A 210 -16.56 20.17 -15.63
CA LEU A 210 -17.84 20.44 -16.31
C LEU A 210 -18.87 21.12 -15.39
N GLY A 211 -18.44 21.67 -14.24
CA GLY A 211 -19.32 22.25 -13.23
C GLY A 211 -19.62 21.24 -12.11
N PRO A 212 -20.76 20.51 -12.15
CA PRO A 212 -21.09 19.56 -11.10
C PRO A 212 -20.35 18.23 -11.28
N ILE A 213 -19.49 18.06 -12.27
CA ILE A 213 -18.77 16.81 -12.52
C ILE A 213 -17.34 17.15 -12.93
N GLN A 214 -16.40 16.47 -12.30
CA GLN A 214 -14.97 16.71 -12.43
C GLN A 214 -14.28 15.40 -12.79
N PHE A 215 -13.20 15.52 -13.54
CA PHE A 215 -12.25 14.46 -13.85
C PHE A 215 -10.85 14.94 -13.51
N ASP A 216 -10.10 14.15 -12.76
CA ASP A 216 -8.69 14.39 -12.53
C ASP A 216 -7.90 13.08 -12.54
N THR A 217 -6.58 13.22 -12.56
CA THR A 217 -5.67 12.11 -12.33
C THR A 217 -4.69 12.46 -11.23
N LEU A 218 -4.28 11.43 -10.50
CA LEU A 218 -3.42 11.50 -9.35
C LEU A 218 -2.17 10.65 -9.54
N PRO A 219 -1.19 11.10 -10.36
CA PRO A 219 0.10 10.42 -10.41
C PRO A 219 0.75 10.50 -9.03
N SER A 220 1.46 9.45 -8.64
CA SER A 220 2.19 9.41 -7.38
C SER A 220 3.45 8.58 -7.48
N ALA A 221 4.40 8.89 -6.60
CA ALA A 221 5.62 8.13 -6.42
C ALA A 221 5.95 8.03 -4.93
N ALA A 222 6.41 6.85 -4.50
CA ALA A 222 6.82 6.61 -3.13
C ALA A 222 8.01 5.66 -3.04
N ALA A 223 8.69 5.68 -1.91
CA ALA A 223 9.73 4.72 -1.59
C ALA A 223 9.76 4.46 -0.09
N ALA A 224 10.23 3.27 0.29
CA ALA A 224 10.48 2.91 1.67
C ALA A 224 11.81 2.19 1.82
N ILE A 225 12.39 2.32 3.01
CA ILE A 225 13.59 1.61 3.42
C ILE A 225 13.48 1.26 4.91
N GLY A 226 13.87 0.04 5.25
CA GLY A 226 13.90 -0.42 6.64
C GLY A 226 13.95 -1.93 6.74
N ASP A 227 13.62 -2.42 7.93
CA ASP A 227 13.68 -3.83 8.28
C ASP A 227 12.40 -4.61 7.89
N TYR A 228 11.38 -3.92 7.36
CA TYR A 228 10.19 -4.55 6.81
C TYR A 228 10.28 -4.67 5.29
N GLN A 229 10.29 -3.56 4.56
CA GLN A 229 10.42 -3.57 3.11
C GLN A 229 11.41 -2.50 2.63
N ILE A 230 12.02 -2.78 1.47
CA ILE A 230 12.75 -1.80 0.67
C ILE A 230 12.13 -1.82 -0.72
N TYR A 231 11.51 -0.71 -1.13
CA TYR A 231 10.82 -0.63 -2.41
C TYR A 231 10.80 0.80 -2.99
N GLY A 232 10.47 0.88 -4.27
CA GLY A 232 9.97 2.08 -4.94
C GLY A 232 8.64 1.79 -5.64
N LYS A 233 7.69 2.73 -5.56
CA LYS A 233 6.36 2.67 -6.19
C LYS A 233 6.14 3.85 -7.11
N ILE A 234 5.49 3.59 -8.24
CA ILE A 234 4.87 4.59 -9.10
C ILE A 234 3.42 4.21 -9.32
N SER A 235 2.52 5.18 -9.26
CA SER A 235 1.09 4.92 -9.44
C SER A 235 0.43 6.07 -10.19
N ASP A 236 -0.72 5.79 -10.80
CA ASP A 236 -1.64 6.78 -11.30
C ASP A 236 -3.07 6.34 -10.99
N MET A 237 -3.89 7.28 -10.52
CA MET A 237 -5.30 7.06 -10.20
C MET A 237 -6.15 8.11 -10.90
N ILE A 238 -7.05 7.67 -11.75
CA ILE A 238 -8.02 8.52 -12.43
C ILE A 238 -9.31 8.55 -11.61
N ARG A 239 -9.90 9.73 -11.45
CA ARG A 239 -11.14 9.90 -10.68
C ARG A 239 -12.20 10.64 -11.48
N PHE A 240 -13.44 10.27 -11.20
CA PHE A 240 -14.63 10.89 -11.76
C PHE A 240 -15.67 11.11 -10.66
N GLY A 241 -16.12 12.36 -10.48
CA GLY A 241 -17.16 12.66 -9.51
C GLY A 241 -17.29 14.13 -9.16
N GLN A 242 -17.61 14.40 -7.89
CA GLN A 242 -17.91 15.71 -7.33
C GLN A 242 -17.03 16.02 -6.13
N GLY A 243 -16.43 17.21 -6.12
CA GLY A 243 -15.58 17.65 -5.01
C GLY A 243 -14.27 16.90 -4.94
N LEU A 244 -13.63 16.67 -6.10
CA LEU A 244 -12.34 15.95 -6.19
C LEU A 244 -11.20 16.70 -5.48
N ASP A 245 -11.40 17.98 -5.17
CA ASP A 245 -10.52 18.80 -4.35
C ASP A 245 -10.60 18.49 -2.84
N SER A 246 -11.53 17.63 -2.41
CA SER A 246 -11.71 17.24 -1.01
C SER A 246 -10.59 16.35 -0.47
N ASP A 247 -9.95 15.54 -1.31
CA ASP A 247 -8.88 14.62 -0.91
C ASP A 247 -7.94 14.27 -2.08
N PHE A 248 -6.88 13.51 -1.79
CA PHE A 248 -5.93 12.99 -2.77
C PHE A 248 -6.13 11.50 -3.07
N GLY A 249 -7.36 11.01 -3.05
CA GLY A 249 -7.67 9.59 -3.26
C GLY A 249 -7.71 8.78 -1.95
N THR A 250 -8.12 7.52 -2.06
CA THR A 250 -8.37 6.63 -0.90
C THR A 250 -7.14 5.83 -0.50
N PRO A 251 -6.86 5.67 0.81
CA PRO A 251 -5.79 4.82 1.29
C PRO A 251 -6.12 3.33 1.22
N THR A 252 -5.11 2.51 0.99
CA THR A 252 -5.07 1.09 1.37
C THR A 252 -3.91 0.90 2.35
N ILE A 253 -3.93 -0.15 3.17
CA ILE A 253 -2.90 -0.32 4.22
C ILE A 253 -1.51 -0.50 3.60
N GLN A 254 -1.42 -1.08 2.40
CA GLN A 254 -0.16 -1.34 1.69
C GLN A 254 0.29 -0.24 0.72
N ALA A 255 -0.55 0.77 0.44
CA ALA A 255 -0.26 1.84 -0.53
C ALA A 255 0.44 3.06 0.10
N ALA A 256 1.13 2.88 1.22
CA ALA A 256 1.70 3.98 1.99
C ALA A 256 2.57 4.92 1.12
N GLY A 257 2.21 6.20 1.08
CA GLY A 257 2.91 7.24 0.33
C GLY A 257 2.47 7.40 -1.13
N THR A 258 1.79 6.42 -1.73
CA THR A 258 1.12 6.55 -3.03
C THR A 258 -0.37 6.81 -2.90
N ASP A 259 -0.90 6.69 -1.69
CA ASP A 259 -2.30 6.98 -1.40
C ASP A 259 -2.57 8.42 -0.97
N GLY A 260 -3.85 8.77 -0.97
CA GLY A 260 -4.29 10.07 -0.53
C GLY A 260 -4.37 10.25 0.97
N THR A 261 -3.89 9.32 1.80
CA THR A 261 -4.01 9.34 3.27
C THR A 261 -5.44 9.48 3.81
N ASP A 262 -5.55 9.56 5.13
CA ASP A 262 -6.81 9.78 5.84
C ASP A 262 -7.28 11.24 5.81
N ALA A 263 -6.42 12.18 5.41
CA ALA A 263 -6.75 13.60 5.44
C ALA A 263 -7.71 13.97 4.32
N TYR A 264 -8.85 14.55 4.65
CA TYR A 264 -9.80 15.12 3.70
C TYR A 264 -10.40 16.40 4.26
N LYS A 265 -10.94 17.25 3.39
CA LYS A 265 -11.61 18.50 3.74
C LYS A 265 -13.01 18.52 3.11
N ALA A 266 -13.98 19.10 3.82
CA ALA A 266 -15.31 19.30 3.27
C ALA A 266 -15.32 20.52 2.35
N THR A 267 -15.33 20.32 1.03
CA THR A 267 -15.44 21.42 0.05
C THR A 267 -16.89 21.69 -0.37
N ARG A 268 -17.80 20.78 -0.01
CA ARG A 268 -19.23 20.84 -0.31
C ARG A 268 -20.03 19.88 0.61
N PRO A 269 -21.38 19.94 0.63
CA PRO A 269 -22.18 19.09 1.51
C PRO A 269 -21.99 17.59 1.28
N VAL A 270 -21.88 17.18 0.00
CA VAL A 270 -21.59 15.81 -0.40
C VAL A 270 -20.55 15.82 -1.53
N ALA A 271 -19.40 15.23 -1.25
CA ALA A 271 -18.39 14.90 -2.26
C ALA A 271 -18.38 13.39 -2.49
N TRP A 272 -18.16 12.97 -3.72
CA TRP A 272 -18.10 11.55 -4.06
C TRP A 272 -17.29 11.36 -5.33
N TYR A 273 -16.68 10.19 -5.50
CA TYR A 273 -16.03 9.84 -6.75
C TYR A 273 -15.89 8.34 -6.93
N PHE A 274 -15.97 7.90 -8.18
CA PHE A 274 -15.41 6.62 -8.60
C PHE A 274 -13.94 6.82 -8.98
N PHE A 275 -13.16 5.78 -8.78
CA PHE A 275 -11.75 5.79 -9.15
C PHE A 275 -11.30 4.46 -9.70
N GLY A 276 -10.28 4.52 -10.54
CA GLY A 276 -9.51 3.38 -11.03
C GLY A 276 -8.05 3.79 -11.12
N GLY A 277 -7.16 2.92 -10.69
CA GLY A 277 -5.72 3.20 -10.66
C GLY A 277 -4.87 1.98 -10.89
N VAL A 278 -3.63 2.23 -11.27
CA VAL A 278 -2.59 1.23 -11.46
C VAL A 278 -1.36 1.61 -10.63
N THR A 279 -0.67 0.61 -10.11
CA THR A 279 0.59 0.79 -9.36
C THR A 279 1.61 -0.20 -9.86
N GLY A 280 2.82 0.27 -10.12
CA GLY A 280 4.00 -0.56 -10.31
C GLY A 280 4.93 -0.42 -9.12
N GLU A 281 5.41 -1.54 -8.60
CA GLU A 281 6.29 -1.62 -7.43
C GLU A 281 7.55 -2.42 -7.77
N ALA A 282 8.71 -1.83 -7.48
CA ALA A 282 10.00 -2.49 -7.51
C ALA A 282 10.45 -2.81 -6.08
N VAL A 283 10.42 -4.09 -5.71
CA VAL A 283 10.71 -4.56 -4.35
C VAL A 283 12.14 -5.12 -4.28
N ALA A 284 13.01 -4.42 -3.57
CA ALA A 284 14.38 -4.85 -3.30
C ALA A 284 14.44 -5.82 -2.09
N TYR A 285 13.59 -5.62 -1.08
CA TYR A 285 13.53 -6.47 0.11
C TYR A 285 12.10 -6.55 0.67
N ASP A 286 11.68 -7.73 1.13
CA ASP A 286 10.44 -7.94 1.88
C ASP A 286 10.61 -8.99 2.99
N ALA A 287 10.63 -8.56 4.24
CA ALA A 287 10.80 -9.42 5.41
C ALA A 287 9.68 -10.46 5.58
N SER A 288 8.47 -10.18 5.08
CA SER A 288 7.34 -11.11 5.17
C SER A 288 7.44 -12.29 4.19
N LEU A 289 8.38 -12.22 3.23
CA LEU A 289 8.69 -13.26 2.26
C LEU A 289 10.09 -13.81 2.45
N GLU A 290 11.07 -12.94 2.70
CA GLU A 290 12.50 -13.27 2.78
C GLU A 290 12.94 -13.61 4.22
N GLY A 291 12.03 -13.51 5.18
CA GLY A 291 12.25 -13.93 6.56
C GLY A 291 12.98 -12.90 7.42
N ASN A 292 13.35 -13.33 8.63
CA ASN A 292 13.98 -12.48 9.63
C ASN A 292 15.42 -12.09 9.26
N THR A 293 15.73 -10.79 9.22
CA THR A 293 17.06 -10.25 8.91
C THR A 293 18.15 -10.73 9.88
N MET A 294 17.77 -10.92 11.16
CA MET A 294 18.72 -11.30 12.22
C MET A 294 18.88 -12.82 12.41
N ARG A 295 18.25 -13.66 11.56
CA ARG A 295 18.29 -15.12 11.70
C ARG A 295 18.66 -15.81 10.40
N SER A 296 19.82 -16.47 10.38
CA SER A 296 20.35 -17.17 9.21
C SER A 296 19.51 -18.38 8.75
N ASN A 297 18.69 -18.95 9.62
CA ASN A 297 17.83 -20.10 9.33
C ASN A 297 16.33 -19.75 9.27
N SER A 298 15.98 -18.48 8.99
CA SER A 298 14.58 -18.07 8.89
C SER A 298 13.90 -18.69 7.66
N LEU A 299 12.62 -19.04 7.82
CA LEU A 299 11.81 -19.50 6.69
C LEU A 299 11.67 -18.37 5.67
N HIS A 300 11.79 -18.70 4.39
CA HIS A 300 11.71 -17.72 3.32
C HIS A 300 11.21 -18.35 2.03
N VAL A 301 10.79 -17.50 1.10
CA VAL A 301 10.45 -17.84 -0.29
C VAL A 301 11.13 -16.85 -1.22
N ASN A 302 11.41 -17.27 -2.46
CA ASN A 302 12.00 -16.38 -3.46
C ASN A 302 10.98 -15.33 -3.89
N LYS A 303 11.23 -14.06 -3.58
CA LYS A 303 10.38 -12.93 -3.95
C LYS A 303 10.53 -12.58 -5.44
N LYS A 304 9.46 -12.07 -6.04
CA LYS A 304 9.49 -11.37 -7.33
C LYS A 304 9.71 -9.88 -7.12
N TRP A 305 10.68 -9.31 -7.82
CA TRP A 305 11.07 -7.91 -7.63
C TRP A 305 10.07 -6.93 -8.25
N ASP A 306 9.25 -7.36 -9.20
CA ASP A 306 8.28 -6.55 -9.93
C ASP A 306 6.84 -6.95 -9.58
N VAL A 307 6.14 -6.06 -8.88
CA VAL A 307 4.74 -6.25 -8.48
C VAL A 307 3.88 -5.18 -9.13
N GLY A 308 2.75 -5.58 -9.70
CA GLY A 308 1.76 -4.69 -10.29
C GLY A 308 0.44 -4.80 -9.56
N GLU A 309 -0.22 -3.66 -9.34
CA GLU A 309 -1.57 -3.59 -8.79
C GLU A 309 -2.50 -2.82 -9.71
N ILE A 310 -3.74 -3.27 -9.76
CA ILE A 310 -4.88 -2.51 -10.26
C ILE A 310 -5.81 -2.34 -9.07
N HIS A 311 -6.37 -1.15 -8.88
CA HIS A 311 -7.39 -0.95 -7.87
C HIS A 311 -8.52 -0.07 -8.40
N ALA A 312 -9.74 -0.34 -7.95
CA ALA A 312 -10.92 0.41 -8.34
C ALA A 312 -11.92 0.49 -7.19
N GLY A 313 -12.69 1.58 -7.14
CA GLY A 313 -13.58 1.79 -6.01
C GLY A 313 -14.41 3.05 -6.06
N LEU A 314 -14.96 3.37 -4.89
CA LEU A 314 -15.85 4.50 -4.65
C LEU A 314 -15.48 5.14 -3.31
N ALA A 315 -15.51 6.47 -3.25
CA ALA A 315 -15.49 7.23 -2.01
C ALA A 315 -16.67 8.18 -1.94
N VAL A 316 -17.23 8.36 -0.75
CA VAL A 316 -18.29 9.31 -0.46
C VAL A 316 -17.95 10.06 0.83
N MET A 317 -18.11 11.37 0.82
CA MET A 317 -17.89 12.25 1.98
C MET A 317 -19.15 13.06 2.23
N PHE A 318 -19.69 12.98 3.44
CA PHE A 318 -20.94 13.62 3.83
C PHE A 318 -20.95 13.84 5.35
N TYR A 319 -21.43 15.00 5.81
CA TYR A 319 -21.57 15.33 7.24
C TYR A 319 -20.33 15.04 8.12
N GLY A 320 -19.12 15.31 7.60
CA GLY A 320 -17.88 15.04 8.36
C GLY A 320 -17.51 13.55 8.45
N LEU A 321 -18.14 12.69 7.64
CA LEU A 321 -17.74 11.32 7.40
C LEU A 321 -17.13 11.19 6.02
N ARG A 322 -16.18 10.27 5.87
CA ARG A 322 -15.66 9.76 4.60
C ARG A 322 -15.70 8.25 4.65
N VAL A 323 -16.40 7.65 3.70
CA VAL A 323 -16.48 6.20 3.55
C VAL A 323 -15.93 5.84 2.18
N SER A 324 -15.06 4.84 2.11
CA SER A 324 -14.58 4.33 0.83
C SER A 324 -14.45 2.83 0.81
N TYR A 325 -14.70 2.28 -0.37
CA TYR A 325 -14.39 0.89 -0.69
C TYR A 325 -13.42 0.85 -1.89
N SER A 326 -12.42 0.00 -1.80
CA SER A 326 -11.46 -0.29 -2.87
C SER A 326 -11.34 -1.80 -3.06
N GLN A 327 -11.40 -2.27 -4.29
CA GLN A 327 -11.01 -3.61 -4.67
C GLN A 327 -9.62 -3.56 -5.31
N VAL A 328 -8.69 -4.39 -4.83
CA VAL A 328 -7.31 -4.46 -5.32
C VAL A 328 -7.06 -5.81 -6.00
N TRP A 329 -6.42 -5.81 -7.16
CA TRP A 329 -5.89 -6.97 -7.86
C TRP A 329 -4.38 -6.83 -8.01
N GLN A 330 -3.63 -7.81 -7.55
CA GLN A 330 -2.18 -7.77 -7.44
C GLN A 330 -1.55 -8.94 -8.21
N THR A 331 -0.44 -8.69 -8.89
CA THR A 331 0.39 -9.76 -9.46
C THR A 331 1.07 -10.57 -8.35
N GLN A 332 1.73 -11.65 -8.72
CA GLN A 332 2.39 -12.52 -7.75
C GLN A 332 3.62 -11.83 -7.13
N GLN A 333 3.73 -11.87 -5.80
CA GLN A 333 4.86 -11.27 -5.07
C GLN A 333 6.06 -12.23 -4.90
N PHE A 334 5.91 -13.51 -5.22
CA PHE A 334 6.95 -14.53 -5.02
C PHE A 334 6.79 -15.72 -5.97
N ASP A 335 7.87 -16.49 -6.10
CA ASP A 335 7.92 -17.72 -6.89
C ASP A 335 7.22 -18.86 -6.17
N GLY A 336 6.37 -19.58 -6.90
CA GLY A 336 5.55 -20.65 -6.35
C GLY A 336 4.13 -20.23 -6.00
N ALA A 337 3.85 -18.92 -5.94
CA ALA A 337 2.49 -18.39 -5.83
C ALA A 337 1.56 -19.00 -6.90
N LYS A 338 0.32 -19.29 -6.51
CA LYS A 338 -0.72 -19.95 -7.31
C LYS A 338 -1.94 -19.03 -7.43
N SER A 339 -2.92 -19.44 -8.24
CA SER A 339 -4.20 -18.74 -8.47
C SER A 339 -4.17 -17.46 -9.34
N GLY A 340 -3.07 -17.17 -10.05
CA GLY A 340 -3.01 -16.03 -10.95
C GLY A 340 -2.88 -14.69 -10.20
N LEU A 341 -3.82 -13.76 -10.43
CA LEU A 341 -3.89 -12.50 -9.69
C LEU A 341 -4.43 -12.74 -8.27
N PHE A 342 -3.74 -12.22 -7.28
CA PHE A 342 -4.24 -12.13 -5.91
C PHE A 342 -5.19 -10.91 -5.78
N ASN A 343 -6.16 -10.95 -4.87
CA ASN A 343 -7.06 -9.80 -4.70
C ASN A 343 -7.66 -9.73 -3.30
N TYR A 344 -7.98 -8.51 -2.86
CA TYR A 344 -8.61 -8.22 -1.59
C TYR A 344 -9.48 -6.96 -1.67
N GLY A 345 -10.45 -6.87 -0.76
CA GLY A 345 -11.27 -5.67 -0.57
C GLY A 345 -10.77 -4.84 0.61
N SER A 346 -10.93 -3.53 0.52
CA SER A 346 -10.57 -2.55 1.56
C SER A 346 -11.76 -1.64 1.84
N LEU A 347 -12.20 -1.58 3.09
CA LEU A 347 -13.26 -0.68 3.56
C LEU A 347 -12.68 0.27 4.59
N MET A 348 -12.91 1.57 4.40
CA MET A 348 -12.46 2.63 5.30
C MET A 348 -13.62 3.52 5.70
N VAL A 349 -13.62 3.92 6.97
CA VAL A 349 -14.48 4.97 7.51
C VAL A 349 -13.62 5.96 8.28
N SER A 350 -13.69 7.24 7.91
CA SER A 350 -13.07 8.35 8.63
C SER A 350 -14.13 9.33 9.12
N ALA A 351 -14.00 9.80 10.36
CA ALA A 351 -14.93 10.72 11.00
C ALA A 351 -14.21 11.93 11.59
N LYS A 352 -14.73 13.13 11.32
CA LYS A 352 -14.30 14.40 11.90
C LYS A 352 -14.83 14.57 13.33
N PHE A 353 -14.10 15.31 14.15
CA PHE A 353 -14.53 15.72 15.50
C PHE A 353 -14.05 17.12 15.87
#